data_AF-A0A954R561-F1
#
_entry.id   AF-A0A954R561-F1
#
_cell.length_a   1.000
_cell.length_b   1.000
_cell.length_c   1.000
_cell.angle_alpha   90.00
_cell.angle_beta   90.00
_cell.angle_gamma   90.00
#
_symmetry.space_group_name_H-M   'P 1'
#
loop_
_entity.id
_entity.type
_entity.pdbx_description
1 polymer ?
#
loop_
_entity_poly.entity_id
_entity_poly.type
_entity_poly.pdbx_seq_one_letter_code
_entity_poly.pdbx_strand_id
1 'polypeptide(L)'
;MGHKILKDHAFVFCQMFMGWRMASDLSTFAELPDGQLAINVLDGTCDHSQAGRVETYIAGEIKAWFLDRLDKHHIPLSDIAAASLTVTMKNTIPSSHKMGITFDWTCDAIIATADRQYSAHLAEPHTWLPMPTTE
;
A
#
# COMPACT_ATOMS: atom_id res chain seq x y z
N MET A 1 23.76 8.82 -6.22
CA MET A 1 22.61 9.74 -6.10
C MET A 1 21.25 9.03 -6.02
N GLY A 2 21.09 7.80 -6.54
CA GLY A 2 19.80 7.07 -6.50
C GLY A 2 19.32 6.60 -5.12
N HIS A 3 20.21 6.40 -4.13
CA HIS A 3 19.85 5.86 -2.81
C HIS A 3 18.77 6.65 -2.07
N LYS A 4 18.87 7.99 -2.09
CA LYS A 4 17.91 8.86 -1.43
C LYS A 4 16.56 8.87 -2.17
N ILE A 5 16.61 8.78 -3.49
CA ILE A 5 15.44 8.74 -4.38
C ILE A 5 14.67 7.42 -4.19
N LEU A 6 15.35 6.27 -4.16
CA LEU A 6 14.68 4.97 -3.94
C LEU A 6 14.07 4.85 -2.54
N LYS A 7 14.75 5.38 -1.52
CA LYS A 7 14.16 5.46 -0.18
C LYS A 7 12.91 6.36 -0.15
N ASP A 8 12.95 7.48 -0.88
CA ASP A 8 11.81 8.37 -1.03
C ASP A 8 10.66 7.67 -1.77
N HIS A 9 10.95 6.93 -2.85
CA HIS A 9 9.95 6.14 -3.57
C HIS A 9 9.28 5.10 -2.68
N ALA A 10 10.05 4.39 -1.84
CA ALA A 10 9.48 3.44 -0.88
C ALA A 10 8.51 4.15 0.09
N PHE A 11 8.86 5.35 0.57
CA PHE A 11 7.97 6.14 1.42
C PHE A 11 6.71 6.60 0.67
N VAL A 12 6.86 7.01 -0.60
CA VAL A 12 5.73 7.40 -1.44
C VAL A 12 4.79 6.22 -1.71
N PHE A 13 5.27 4.98 -1.81
CA PHE A 13 4.38 3.81 -1.89
C PHE A 13 3.43 3.74 -0.69
N CYS A 14 3.96 3.91 0.51
CA CYS A 14 3.14 3.95 1.72
C CYS A 14 2.15 5.12 1.67
N GLN A 15 2.58 6.31 1.25
CA GLN A 15 1.69 7.47 1.14
C GLN A 15 0.60 7.32 0.07
N MET A 16 0.93 6.70 -1.07
CA MET A 16 -0.03 6.43 -2.13
C MET A 16 -1.09 5.43 -1.65
N PHE A 17 -0.65 4.39 -0.95
CA PHE A 17 -1.55 3.41 -0.36
C PHE A 17 -2.44 4.05 0.71
N MET A 18 -1.86 4.71 1.72
CA MET A 18 -2.62 5.30 2.84
C MET A 18 -3.37 6.61 2.49
N GLY A 19 -3.24 7.09 1.25
CA GLY A 19 -3.87 8.32 0.77
C GLY A 19 -5.29 8.12 0.22
N TRP A 20 -5.88 9.24 -0.23
CA TRP A 20 -7.22 9.31 -0.85
C TRP A 20 -7.46 8.34 -2.02
N ARG A 21 -6.39 7.83 -2.64
CA ARG A 21 -6.44 6.88 -3.76
C ARG A 21 -7.02 5.52 -3.38
N MET A 22 -7.05 5.20 -2.08
CA MET A 22 -7.67 3.98 -1.60
C MET A 22 -9.19 4.01 -1.58
N ALA A 23 -9.82 5.18 -1.73
CA ALA A 23 -11.28 5.28 -1.65
C ALA A 23 -12.00 4.32 -2.61
N SER A 24 -11.40 4.03 -3.78
CA SER A 24 -11.93 3.09 -4.77
C SER A 24 -11.84 1.62 -4.32
N ASP A 25 -10.80 1.27 -3.55
CA ASP A 25 -10.53 -0.10 -3.11
C ASP A 25 -11.04 -0.37 -1.68
N LEU A 26 -11.52 0.67 -0.99
CA LEU A 26 -11.91 0.60 0.42
C LEU A 26 -13.08 -0.37 0.66
N SER A 27 -14.02 -0.46 -0.27
CA SER A 27 -15.09 -1.46 -0.22
C SER A 27 -14.54 -2.88 -0.28
N THR A 28 -13.59 -3.14 -1.19
CA THR A 28 -12.91 -4.44 -1.31
C THR A 28 -12.15 -4.76 -0.04
N PHE A 29 -11.41 -3.80 0.52
CA PHE A 29 -10.66 -3.99 1.76
C PHE A 29 -11.56 -4.17 2.99
N ALA A 30 -12.74 -3.55 3.03
CA ALA A 30 -13.71 -3.73 4.10
C ALA A 30 -14.31 -5.14 4.13
N GLU A 31 -14.36 -5.82 2.98
CA GLU A 31 -14.82 -7.21 2.86
C GLU A 31 -13.73 -8.24 3.21
N LEU A 32 -12.46 -7.82 3.28
CA LEU A 32 -11.35 -8.71 3.63
C LEU A 32 -11.25 -8.91 5.15
N PRO A 33 -10.92 -10.14 5.60
CA PRO A 33 -10.60 -10.38 7.00
C PRO A 33 -9.25 -9.72 7.36
N ASP A 34 -9.02 -9.54 8.66
CA ASP A 34 -7.72 -9.11 9.19
C ASP A 34 -6.59 -9.95 8.61
N GLY A 35 -5.48 -9.29 8.25
CA GLY A 35 -4.40 -9.96 7.58
C GLY A 35 -3.36 -9.01 6.99
N GLN A 36 -2.60 -9.54 6.04
CA GLN A 36 -1.57 -8.80 5.33
C GLN A 36 -1.88 -8.78 3.83
N LEU A 37 -1.80 -7.60 3.23
CA LEU A 37 -1.75 -7.41 1.79
C LEU A 37 -0.30 -7.28 1.36
N ALA A 38 0.10 -8.05 0.36
CA ALA A 38 1.40 -7.97 -0.28
C ALA A 38 1.21 -7.47 -1.71
N ILE A 39 1.66 -6.24 -1.97
CA ILE A 39 1.62 -5.63 -3.29
C ILE A 39 3.00 -5.78 -3.93
N ASN A 40 3.06 -6.47 -5.07
CA ASN A 40 4.23 -6.44 -5.93
C ASN A 40 4.10 -5.24 -6.87
N VAL A 41 4.94 -4.23 -6.66
CA VAL A 41 4.88 -2.96 -7.39
C VAL A 41 5.37 -3.12 -8.84
N LEU A 42 6.26 -4.07 -9.11
CA LEU A 42 6.77 -4.31 -10.46
C LEU A 42 5.67 -4.95 -11.33
N ASP A 43 4.96 -5.92 -10.78
CA ASP A 43 3.92 -6.63 -11.50
C ASP A 43 2.56 -5.89 -11.44
N GLY A 44 2.35 -5.09 -10.39
CA GLY A 44 1.08 -4.42 -10.11
C GLY A 44 0.03 -5.37 -9.53
N THR A 45 0.47 -6.42 -8.84
CA THR A 45 -0.42 -7.43 -8.24
C THR A 45 -0.53 -7.23 -6.75
N CYS A 46 -1.69 -7.55 -6.18
CA CYS A 46 -1.94 -7.52 -4.75
C CYS A 46 -2.40 -8.92 -4.30
N ASP A 47 -1.80 -9.43 -3.24
CA ASP A 47 -2.11 -10.74 -2.68
C ASP A 47 -2.42 -10.59 -1.19
N HIS A 48 -3.58 -11.06 -0.77
CA HIS A 48 -4.00 -11.09 0.61
C HIS A 48 -3.65 -12.43 1.26
N SER A 49 -3.11 -12.37 2.47
CA SER A 49 -2.67 -13.52 3.27
C SER A 49 -3.72 -14.62 3.49
N GLN A 50 -5.01 -14.29 3.43
CA GLN A 50 -6.11 -15.24 3.61
C GLN A 50 -7.00 -15.38 2.37
N ALA A 51 -7.18 -14.29 1.61
CA ALA A 51 -8.10 -14.27 0.47
C ALA A 51 -7.40 -14.59 -0.87
N GLY A 52 -6.07 -14.70 -0.88
CA GLY A 52 -5.30 -14.90 -2.10
C GLY A 52 -5.21 -13.62 -2.94
N ARG A 53 -5.07 -13.74 -4.25
CA ARG A 53 -4.94 -12.58 -5.15
C ARG A 53 -6.19 -11.69 -5.07
N VAL A 54 -5.96 -10.39 -4.82
CA VAL A 54 -6.99 -9.35 -4.79
C VAL A 54 -6.73 -8.39 -5.95
N GLU A 55 -7.74 -8.12 -6.75
CA GLU A 55 -7.67 -7.07 -7.74
C GLU A 55 -7.87 -5.72 -7.05
N THR A 56 -6.85 -4.87 -7.09
CA THR A 56 -6.90 -3.53 -6.51
C THR A 56 -6.48 -2.50 -7.54
N TYR A 57 -7.21 -1.39 -7.60
CA TYR A 57 -6.87 -0.26 -8.47
C TYR A 57 -5.53 0.37 -8.03
N ILE A 58 -5.29 0.45 -6.72
CA ILE A 58 -4.08 1.05 -6.16
C ILE A 58 -2.79 0.33 -6.61
N ALA A 59 -2.80 -1.00 -6.76
CA ALA A 59 -1.61 -1.74 -7.19
C ALA A 59 -1.18 -1.34 -8.62
N GLY A 60 -2.16 -1.13 -9.52
CA GLY A 60 -1.92 -0.61 -10.86
C GLY A 60 -1.40 0.82 -10.87
N GLU A 61 -1.96 1.70 -10.02
CA GLU A 61 -1.49 3.08 -9.92
C GLU A 61 -0.06 3.18 -9.37
N ILE A 62 0.28 2.42 -8.33
CA ILE A 62 1.63 2.42 -7.75
C ILE A 62 2.65 1.94 -8.80
N LYS A 63 2.32 0.88 -9.57
CA LYS A 63 3.15 0.41 -10.68
C LYS A 63 3.38 1.50 -11.72
N ALA A 64 2.30 2.10 -12.23
CA ALA A 64 2.39 3.13 -13.27
C ALA A 64 3.22 4.33 -12.81
N TRP A 65 3.00 4.77 -11.56
CA TRP A 65 3.77 5.83 -10.94
C TRP A 65 5.25 5.46 -10.79
N PHE A 66 5.56 4.24 -10.35
CA PHE A 66 6.94 3.81 -10.14
C PHE A 66 7.72 3.75 -11.46
N LEU A 67 7.12 3.21 -12.52
CA LEU A 67 7.73 3.16 -13.84
C LEU A 67 8.01 4.56 -14.41
N ASP A 68 7.05 5.49 -14.31
CA ASP A 68 7.22 6.89 -14.72
C ASP A 68 8.35 7.58 -13.93
N ARG A 69 8.49 7.27 -12.64
CA ARG A 69 9.55 7.83 -11.80
C ARG A 69 10.92 7.28 -12.14
N LEU A 70 11.02 5.97 -12.39
CA LEU A 70 12.27 5.36 -12.83
C LEU A 70 12.75 5.98 -14.16
N ASP A 71 11.84 6.16 -15.11
CA ASP A 71 12.12 6.81 -16.40
C ASP A 71 12.62 8.25 -16.22
N LYS A 72 11.88 9.07 -15.44
CA LYS A 72 12.28 10.46 -15.14
C LYS A 72 13.65 10.56 -14.47
N HIS A 73 13.97 9.63 -13.59
CA HIS A 73 15.25 9.59 -12.89
C HIS A 73 16.34 8.84 -13.65
N HIS A 74 16.06 8.36 -14.87
CA HIS A 74 16.97 7.58 -15.71
C HIS A 74 17.54 6.35 -14.99
N ILE A 75 16.72 5.71 -14.15
CA ILE A 75 17.07 4.48 -13.43
C ILE A 75 16.50 3.32 -14.25
N PRO A 76 17.35 2.43 -14.80
CA PRO A 76 16.84 1.29 -15.56
C PRO A 76 16.14 0.32 -14.61
N LEU A 77 15.00 -0.23 -15.04
CA LEU A 77 14.24 -1.21 -14.27
C LEU A 77 15.10 -2.43 -13.90
N SER A 78 16.10 -2.77 -14.72
CA SER A 78 17.05 -3.85 -14.46
C SER A 78 17.89 -3.66 -13.20
N ASP A 79 18.04 -2.42 -12.71
CA ASP A 79 18.74 -2.15 -11.44
C ASP A 79 17.86 -2.45 -10.23
N ILE A 80 16.54 -2.56 -10.42
CA ILE A 80 15.57 -2.88 -9.38
C ILE A 80 15.36 -4.41 -9.36
N ALA A 81 15.90 -5.05 -8.35
CA ALA A 81 15.75 -6.49 -8.15
C ALA A 81 14.35 -6.86 -7.65
N ALA A 82 13.77 -6.04 -6.76
CA ALA A 82 12.42 -6.24 -6.25
C ALA A 82 11.82 -4.92 -5.75
N ALA A 83 10.50 -4.77 -5.86
CA ALA A 83 9.76 -3.70 -5.21
C ALA A 83 8.44 -4.26 -4.68
N SER A 84 8.29 -4.25 -3.35
CA SER A 84 7.14 -4.80 -2.66
C SER A 84 6.64 -3.85 -1.59
N LEU A 85 5.33 -3.77 -1.42
CA LEU A 85 4.67 -3.05 -0.35
C LEU A 85 3.82 -4.05 0.43
N THR A 86 4.13 -4.22 1.71
CA THR A 86 3.34 -5.03 2.64
C THR A 86 2.48 -4.11 3.48
N VAL A 87 1.19 -4.39 3.57
CA VAL A 87 0.25 -3.66 4.40
C VAL A 87 -0.39 -4.62 5.37
N THR A 88 -0.15 -4.42 6.66
CA THR A 88 -0.87 -5.13 7.70
C THR A 88 -2.16 -4.39 8.00
N MET A 89 -3.29 -5.07 7.84
CA MET A 89 -4.61 -4.59 8.19
C MET A 89 -5.08 -5.23 9.49
N LYS A 90 -5.44 -4.39 10.46
CA LYS A 90 -6.17 -4.79 11.66
C LYS A 90 -7.44 -3.96 11.76
N ASN A 91 -8.58 -4.62 11.72
CA ASN A 91 -9.87 -3.99 11.92
C ASN A 91 -10.19 -3.99 13.41
N THR A 92 -9.96 -2.86 14.06
CA THR A 92 -10.32 -2.71 15.47
C THR A 92 -11.78 -2.27 15.54
N ILE A 93 -12.70 -3.21 15.80
CA ILE A 93 -14.11 -2.87 16.05
C ILE A 93 -14.16 -2.12 17.40
N PRO A 94 -14.56 -0.83 17.45
CA PRO A 94 -14.62 -0.13 18.71
C PRO A 94 -15.67 -0.76 19.62
N SER A 95 -15.24 -1.16 20.82
CA SER A 95 -16.15 -1.52 21.89
C SER A 95 -16.93 -0.28 22.32
N SER A 96 -18.24 -0.28 22.06
CA SER A 96 -19.24 0.66 22.60
C SER A 96 -19.44 2.00 21.86
N HIS A 97 -20.66 2.16 21.33
CA HIS A 97 -21.37 3.41 21.03
C HIS A 97 -20.85 4.40 19.96
N LYS A 98 -19.77 4.12 19.22
CA LYS A 98 -19.38 4.91 18.03
C LYS A 98 -19.42 4.04 16.77
N MET A 99 -20.32 4.34 15.85
CA MET A 99 -20.38 3.72 14.51
C MET A 99 -19.18 4.18 13.67
N GLY A 100 -18.01 3.57 13.90
CA GLY A 100 -16.80 3.82 13.10
C GLY A 100 -15.96 2.56 13.05
N ILE A 101 -15.49 2.16 11.88
CA ILE A 101 -14.49 1.10 11.75
C ILE A 101 -13.14 1.80 11.78
N THR A 102 -12.34 1.57 12.83
CA THR A 102 -10.96 2.05 12.85
C THR A 102 -10.09 1.02 12.17
N PHE A 103 -9.48 1.44 11.07
CA PHE A 103 -8.52 0.66 10.32
C PHE A 103 -7.11 1.01 10.83
N ASP A 104 -6.52 0.10 11.60
CA ASP A 104 -5.12 0.21 12.03
C ASP A 104 -4.24 -0.40 10.94
N TRP A 105 -3.68 0.46 10.09
CA TRP A 105 -2.86 0.06 8.96
C TRP A 105 -1.39 0.35 9.18
N THR A 106 -0.58 -0.64 8.86
CA THR A 106 0.88 -0.55 8.91
C THR A 106 1.42 -0.90 7.54
N CYS A 107 2.07 0.06 6.88
CA CYS A 107 2.65 -0.09 5.56
C CYS A 107 4.17 -0.18 5.65
N ASP A 108 4.70 -1.28 5.13
CA ASP A 108 6.12 -1.58 5.02
C ASP A 108 6.48 -1.72 3.53
N ALA A 109 7.13 -0.70 2.98
CA ALA A 109 7.62 -0.71 1.62
C ALA A 109 9.08 -1.14 1.57
N ILE A 110 9.43 -1.96 0.59
CA ILE A 110 10.78 -2.46 0.35
C ILE A 110 11.08 -2.32 -1.15
N ILE A 111 12.20 -1.66 -1.45
CA ILE A 111 12.79 -1.63 -2.79
C ILE A 111 14.19 -2.22 -2.69
N ALA A 112 14.42 -3.34 -3.35
CA ALA A 112 15.72 -3.98 -3.46
C ALA A 112 16.35 -3.68 -4.82
N THR A 113 17.63 -3.35 -4.77
CA THR A 113 18.56 -3.25 -5.89
C THR A 113 19.61 -4.36 -5.75
N ALA A 114 20.37 -4.65 -6.80
CA ALA A 114 21.41 -5.69 -6.78
C ALA A 114 22.41 -5.55 -5.61
N ASP A 115 22.72 -4.32 -5.21
CA ASP A 115 23.71 -4.01 -4.18
C ASP A 115 23.10 -3.70 -2.80
N ARG A 116 21.81 -3.37 -2.72
CA ARG A 116 21.21 -2.82 -1.49
C ARG A 116 19.69 -2.85 -1.45
N GLN A 117 19.16 -2.87 -0.23
CA GLN A 117 17.73 -2.77 0.04
C GLN A 117 17.40 -1.44 0.74
N TYR A 118 16.32 -0.80 0.30
CA TYR A 118 15.74 0.40 0.89
C TYR A 118 14.37 0.04 1.43
N SER A 119 14.13 0.32 2.69
CA SER A 119 12.83 0.16 3.31
C SER A 119 12.27 1.48 3.80
N ALA A 120 10.95 1.58 3.77
CA ALA A 120 10.18 2.64 4.39
C ALA A 120 9.03 2.03 5.18
N HIS A 121 8.70 2.67 6.28
CA HIS A 121 7.63 2.25 7.17
C HIS A 121 6.73 3.45 7.44
N LEU A 122 5.42 3.24 7.35
CA LEU A 122 4.40 4.23 7.68
C LEU A 122 3.26 3.51 8.38
N ALA A 123 2.96 3.93 9.60
CA ALA A 123 1.81 3.44 10.35
C ALA A 123 0.94 4.65 10.66
N GLU A 124 -0.27 4.67 10.11
CA GLU A 124 -1.27 5.69 10.37
C GLU A 124 -2.61 5.01 10.69
N PRO A 125 -3.18 5.24 11.88
CA PRO A 125 -4.52 4.79 12.19
C PRO A 125 -5.52 5.62 11.39
N HIS A 126 -6.24 4.99 10.46
CA HIS A 126 -7.28 5.66 9.70
C HIS A 126 -8.65 5.29 10.25
N THR A 127 -9.36 6.26 10.81
CA THR A 127 -10.74 6.02 11.27
C THR A 127 -11.70 6.22 10.11
N TRP A 128 -12.30 5.14 9.63
CA TRP A 128 -13.36 5.22 8.64
C TRP A 128 -14.71 5.24 9.36
N LEU A 129 -15.40 6.37 9.26
CA LEU A 129 -16.80 6.45 9.68
C LEU A 129 -17.64 6.09 8.45
N PRO A 130 -18.39 4.96 8.45
CA PRO A 130 -19.43 4.78 7.45
C PRO A 130 -20.33 6.01 7.54
N MET A 131 -20.54 6.71 6.41
CA MET A 131 -21.52 7.77 6.39
C MET A 131 -22.85 7.18 6.89
N PRO A 132 -23.55 7.85 7.82
CA PRO A 132 -24.86 7.38 8.24
C PRO A 132 -25.70 7.27 6.97
N THR A 133 -26.20 6.08 6.69
CA THR A 133 -27.20 5.85 5.66
C THR A 133 -28.39 6.72 6.07
N THR A 134 -28.56 7.87 5.43
CA THR A 134 -29.75 8.69 5.61
C THR A 134 -30.89 7.88 4.99
N GLU A 135 -31.71 7.25 5.84
CA GLU A 135 -33.01 6.67 5.50
C GLU A 135 -33.93 7.68 4.80
#